data_AF-A0A179BQE4-F1
#
_entry.id   AF-A0A179BQE4-F1
#
_cell.length_a   1.000
_cell.length_b   1.000
_cell.length_c   1.000
_cell.angle_alpha   90.00
_cell.angle_beta   90.00
_cell.angle_gamma   90.00
#
_symmetry.space_group_name_H-M   'P 1'
#
loop_
_entity.id
_entity.type
_entity.pdbx_description
1 polymer ?
#
loop_
_entity_poly.entity_id
_entity_poly.type
_entity_poly.pdbx_seq_one_letter_code
_entity_poly.pdbx_strand_id
1 'polypeptide(L)'
;MEVVLRKYGNSTVAVLPPPVLKDLRLSAGQSMTLVTTEDGKIVLARKRKYVLADMIAQCDLKAPPPADLALWNAAKPVGQEVW
;
A
#
# COMPACT_ATOMS: atom_id res chain seq x y z
N MET A 1 10.76 21.89 -9.14
CA MET A 1 9.86 22.77 -8.36
C MET A 1 10.23 22.60 -6.91
N GLU A 2 10.46 23.70 -6.19
CA GLU A 2 10.77 23.68 -4.77
C GLU A 2 9.49 23.94 -3.96
N VAL A 3 9.27 23.18 -2.89
CA VAL A 3 8.11 23.33 -2.01
C VAL A 3 8.62 23.47 -0.58
N VAL A 4 8.19 24.52 0.11
CA VAL A 4 8.54 24.76 1.51
C VAL A 4 7.47 24.17 2.41
N LEU A 5 7.90 23.36 3.38
CA LEU A 5 7.04 22.86 4.43
C LEU A 5 6.70 23.98 5.41
N ARG A 6 5.41 24.14 5.73
CA ARG A 6 4.92 25.19 6.64
C ARG A 6 4.28 24.58 7.88
N LYS A 7 4.42 25.25 9.03
CA LYS A 7 3.66 24.90 10.23
C LYS A 7 2.19 25.24 10.04
N TYR A 8 1.33 24.31 10.44
CA TYR A 8 -0.12 24.45 10.50
C TYR A 8 -0.60 23.87 11.83
N GLY A 9 -0.75 24.74 12.84
CA GLY A 9 -0.94 24.32 14.23
C GLY A 9 0.23 23.47 14.72
N ASN A 10 -0.07 22.29 15.25
CA ASN A 10 0.93 21.31 15.70
C ASN A 10 1.43 20.37 14.58
N SER A 11 1.02 20.60 13.33
CA SER A 11 1.39 19.78 12.17
C SER A 11 2.24 20.57 11.18
N THR A 12 2.89 19.84 10.27
CA THR A 12 3.64 20.42 9.15
C THR A 12 2.97 20.02 7.85
N VAL A 13 2.73 20.97 6.95
CA VAL A 13 2.02 20.77 5.69
C VAL A 13 2.90 21.14 4.49
N ALA A 14 2.78 20.37 3.41
CA ALA A 14 3.32 20.71 2.10
C ALA A 14 2.22 21.36 1.26
N VAL A 15 2.46 22.57 0.75
CA VAL A 15 1.52 23.25 -0.14
C VAL A 15 1.73 22.73 -1.55
N LEU A 16 0.73 22.02 -2.09
CA LEU A 16 0.74 21.54 -3.47
C LEU A 16 0.21 22.64 -4.40
N PRO A 17 1.00 23.13 -5.38
CA PRO A 17 0.57 24.16 -6.31
C PRO A 17 -0.59 23.69 -7.20
N PRO A 18 -1.51 24.58 -7.62
CA PRO A 18 -2.66 24.21 -8.45
C PRO A 18 -2.32 23.45 -9.75
N PRO A 19 -1.21 23.76 -10.46
CA PRO A 19 -0.82 22.98 -11.64
C PRO A 19 -0.56 21.50 -11.32
N VAL A 20 0.14 21.22 -10.21
CA VAL A 20 0.44 19.84 -9.79
C VAL A 20 -0.84 19.06 -9.48
N LEU A 21 -1.82 19.70 -8.84
CA LEU A 21 -3.13 19.09 -8.58
C LEU A 21 -3.88 18.79 -9.88
N LYS A 22 -3.83 19.68 -10.87
CA LYS A 22 -4.46 19.48 -12.18
C LYS A 22 -3.81 18.33 -12.95
N ASP A 23 -2.49 18.32 -13.03
CA ASP A 23 -1.72 17.31 -13.77
C ASP A 23 -1.93 15.91 -13.18
N LEU A 24 -1.92 15.82 -11.84
CA LEU A 24 -2.15 14.57 -11.13
C LEU A 24 -3.64 14.25 -10.91
N ARG A 25 -4.55 15.10 -11.41
CA ARG A 25 -6.02 15.01 -11.23
C ARG A 25 -6.42 14.78 -9.77
N LEU A 26 -5.80 15.50 -8.84
CA LEU A 26 -6.06 15.45 -7.41
C LEU A 26 -6.94 16.63 -6.98
N SER A 27 -7.72 16.44 -5.93
CA SER A 27 -8.54 17.50 -5.32
C SER A 27 -8.17 17.71 -3.84
N ALA A 28 -8.39 18.94 -3.35
CA ALA A 28 -8.27 19.22 -1.93
C ALA A 28 -9.29 18.38 -1.13
N GLY A 29 -8.85 17.82 -0.01
CA GLY A 29 -9.68 16.92 0.81
C GLY A 29 -9.67 15.44 0.37
N GLN A 30 -9.00 15.11 -0.75
CA GLN A 30 -8.85 13.71 -1.18
C GLN A 30 -7.97 12.92 -0.20
N SER A 31 -8.40 11.73 0.21
CA SER A 31 -7.60 10.84 1.05
C SER A 31 -6.41 10.26 0.28
N MET A 32 -5.23 10.39 0.86
CA MET A 32 -3.96 9.91 0.33
C MET A 32 -3.24 9.09 1.39
N THR A 33 -2.33 8.22 0.96
CA THR A 33 -1.39 7.50 1.82
C THR A 33 -0.04 8.18 1.75
N LEU A 34 0.58 8.37 2.92
CA LEU A 34 1.95 8.90 3.06
C LEU A 34 2.84 7.79 3.60
N VAL A 35 3.88 7.42 2.87
CA VAL A 35 4.83 6.37 3.28
C VAL A 35 6.25 6.90 3.14
N THR A 36 7.10 6.56 4.10
CA THR A 36 8.53 6.81 4.02
C THR A 36 9.22 5.58 3.47
N THR A 37 10.03 5.77 2.44
CA THR A 37 10.86 4.73 1.82
C THR A 37 12.18 4.56 2.59
N GLU A 38 12.85 3.42 2.42
CA GLU A 38 14.11 3.12 3.12
C GLU A 38 15.22 4.13 2.78
N ASP A 39 15.20 4.71 1.58
CA ASP A 39 16.10 5.77 1.13
C ASP A 39 15.69 7.18 1.63
N GLY A 40 14.76 7.26 2.58
CA GLY A 40 14.37 8.49 3.25
C GLY A 40 13.45 9.41 2.43
N LYS A 41 12.93 8.94 1.28
CA LYS A 41 11.97 9.72 0.48
C LYS A 41 10.56 9.55 1.00
N ILE A 42 9.76 10.61 0.85
CA ILE A 42 8.33 10.61 1.14
C ILE A 42 7.57 10.30 -0.14
N VAL A 43 6.74 9.26 -0.11
CA VAL A 43 5.84 8.89 -1.21
C VAL A 43 4.41 9.20 -0.82
N LEU A 44 3.76 10.07 -1.59
CA LEU A 44 2.35 10.38 -1.47
C LEU A 44 1.57 9.71 -2.61
N ALA A 45 0.65 8.81 -2.28
CA ALA A 45 -0.12 8.06 -3.26
C ALA A 45 -1.63 8.09 -2.95
N ARG A 46 -2.47 7.92 -3.98
CA ARG A 46 -3.91 7.78 -3.78
C ARG A 46 -4.17 6.55 -2.94
N LYS A 47 -5.06 6.64 -1.95
CA LYS A 47 -5.51 5.47 -1.20
C LYS A 47 -6.15 4.47 -2.17
N ARG A 48 -5.44 3.39 -2.47
CA ARG A 48 -5.95 2.32 -3.33
C ARG A 48 -7.13 1.67 -2.63
N LYS A 49 -8.25 1.58 -3.33
CA LYS A 49 -9.33 0.66 -2.99
C LYS A 49 -9.13 -0.56 -3.86
N TYR A 50 -9.02 -1.72 -3.24
CA TYR A 50 -8.91 -2.98 -3.96
C TYR A 50 -10.32 -3.54 -4.15
N VAL A 51 -10.63 -3.97 -5.37
CA VAL A 51 -11.82 -4.75 -5.67
C VAL A 51 -11.39 -6.20 -5.75
N LEU A 52 -12.09 -7.10 -5.06
CA LEU A 52 -11.73 -8.52 -5.00
C LEU A 52 -11.60 -9.13 -6.42
N ALA A 53 -12.53 -8.80 -7.31
CA ALA A 53 -12.50 -9.26 -8.70
C ALA A 53 -11.20 -8.85 -9.43
N ASP A 54 -10.76 -7.60 -9.27
CA ASP A 54 -9.53 -7.09 -9.90
C ASP A 54 -8.28 -7.77 -9.33
N MET A 55 -8.30 -8.16 -8.06
CA MET A 55 -7.19 -8.87 -7.42
C MET A 55 -7.12 -10.31 -7.92
N ILE A 56 -8.25 -11.00 -8.01
CA ILE A 56 -8.32 -12.37 -8.52
C ILE A 56 -7.92 -12.42 -10.00
N ALA A 57 -8.30 -11.42 -10.80
CA ALA A 57 -7.92 -11.35 -12.21
C ALA A 57 -6.40 -11.21 -12.44
N GLN A 58 -5.64 -10.79 -11.43
CA GLN A 58 -4.18 -10.71 -11.48
C GLN A 58 -3.49 -12.01 -11.05
N CYS A 59 -4.22 -12.98 -10.51
CA CYS A 59 -3.66 -14.27 -10.11
C CYS A 59 -3.43 -15.17 -11.33
N ASP A 60 -2.27 -15.83 -11.37
CA ASP A 60 -2.05 -16.95 -12.29
C ASP A 60 -2.72 -18.22 -11.75
N LEU A 61 -3.84 -18.60 -12.36
CA LEU A 61 -4.59 -19.80 -11.98
C LEU A 61 -3.88 -21.11 -12.32
N LYS A 62 -2.78 -21.06 -13.09
CA LYS A 62 -1.94 -22.22 -13.42
C LYS A 62 -0.66 -22.26 -12.60
N ALA A 63 -0.46 -21.32 -11.68
CA ALA A 63 0.71 -21.30 -10.83
C ALA A 63 0.79 -22.61 -10.03
N PRO A 64 1.96 -23.29 -10.01
CA PRO A 64 2.13 -24.48 -9.20
C PRO A 64 2.01 -24.14 -7.71
N PRO A 65 1.55 -25.09 -6.88
CA PRO A 65 1.50 -24.88 -5.44
C PRO A 65 2.91 -24.56 -4.89
N PRO A 66 3.01 -23.65 -3.89
CA PRO A 66 4.26 -23.32 -3.23
C PRO A 66 4.97 -24.57 -2.67
N ALA A 67 6.31 -24.62 -2.80
CA ALA A 67 7.10 -25.78 -2.37
C ALA A 67 7.03 -26.04 -0.85
N ASP A 68 6.84 -24.99 -0.06
CA ASP A 68 6.67 -25.05 1.39
C ASP A 68 5.30 -25.60 1.80
N LEU A 69 4.28 -25.51 0.93
CA LEU A 69 2.94 -26.05 1.19
C LEU A 69 2.97 -27.58 1.38
N ALA A 70 3.91 -28.27 0.72
CA ALA A 70 4.16 -29.68 0.97
C ALA A 70 4.64 -29.96 2.41
N LEU A 71 5.44 -29.05 2.99
CA LEU A 71 5.89 -29.16 4.38
C LEU A 71 4.73 -28.97 5.36
N TRP A 72 3.82 -28.04 5.07
CA TRP A 72 2.59 -27.84 5.86
C TRP A 72 1.67 -29.07 5.81
N ASN A 73 1.48 -29.67 4.63
CA ASN A 73 0.66 -30.87 4.47
C ASN A 73 1.26 -32.10 5.18
N ALA A 74 2.59 -32.18 5.29
CA ALA A 74 3.30 -33.26 5.97
C ALA A 74 3.58 -32.96 7.46
N ALA A 75 3.25 -31.75 7.93
CA ALA A 75 3.52 -31.35 9.30
C ALA A 75 2.67 -32.19 10.26
N LYS A 76 3.35 -32.84 11.21
CA LYS A 76 2.66 -33.55 12.29
C LYS A 76 2.13 -32.54 13.31
N PRO A 77 1.00 -32.81 13.97
CA PRO A 77 0.57 -32.02 15.12
C PRO A 77 1.70 -31.96 16.15
N VAL A 78 2.05 -30.75 16.58
CA VAL A 78 3.08 -30.50 17.62
C VAL A 78 2.46 -30.08 18.96
N GLY A 79 1.13 -30.00 19.04
CA GLY A 79 0.36 -29.67 20.25
C GLY A 79 -0.49 -30.84 20.77
N GLN A 80 -1.19 -30.64 21.89
CA GLN A 80 -2.13 -31.61 22.48
C GLN A 80 -3.55 -31.51 21.90
N GLU A 81 -3.69 -31.17 20.63
CA GLU A 81 -5.01 -31.04 20.01
C GLU A 81 -5.55 -32.45 19.74
N VAL A 82 -6.49 -32.87 20.59
CA VAL A 82 -7.20 -34.15 20.47
C VAL A 82 -8.15 -34.05 19.28
N TRP A 83 -8.09 -35.02 18.37
CA TRP A 83 -8.96 -35.11 17.19
C TRP A 83 -10.34 -35.66 17.56
#